data_AF-A0A497FDM6-F1
#
_entry.id   AF-A0A497FDM6-F1
#
_cell.length_a   1.000
_cell.length_b   1.000
_cell.length_c   1.000
_cell.angle_alpha   90.00
_cell.angle_beta   90.00
_cell.angle_gamma   90.00
#
_symmetry.space_group_name_H-M   'P 1'
#
loop_
_entity.id
_entity.type
_entity.pdbx_description
1 polymer ?
#
loop_
_entity_poly.entity_id
_entity_poly.type
_entity_poly.pdbx_seq_one_letter_code
_entity_poly.pdbx_strand_id
1 'polypeptide(L)'
;MSNLDTIALVLQILATVITVATAVGTLGYWLARKFAEVEKRFIALESRMENRFTIIENRIESLEKSILALAEATKSAQEFIIDFLAYEGILKRESASFAKAEISRIYAQFRTMKPHSEFTEEDLKEMGRLIEKDELTWEEAQKLKQLVTKAIKEYGHKFPALWKIYWYAELMAALAIKKEVEEKRKQKSQQ
;
A
#
# COMPACT_ATOMS: atom_id res chain seq x y z
N MET A 1 72.24 57.63 6.87
CA MET A 1 70.79 57.64 6.61
C MET A 1 70.22 58.74 7.49
N SER A 2 69.63 59.77 6.91
CA SER A 2 69.13 60.92 7.67
C SER A 2 67.81 60.54 8.37
N ASN A 3 67.45 61.21 9.47
CA ASN A 3 66.17 60.96 10.16
C ASN A 3 64.95 61.13 9.24
N LEU A 4 65.09 61.94 8.18
CA LEU A 4 64.06 62.15 7.15
C LEU A 4 63.83 60.89 6.29
N ASP A 5 64.87 60.15 5.94
CA ASP A 5 64.77 58.93 5.12
C ASP A 5 64.01 57.83 5.85
N THR A 6 64.28 57.69 7.16
CA THR A 6 63.59 56.73 8.03
C THR A 6 62.09 57.06 8.16
N ILE A 7 61.75 58.34 8.34
CA ILE A 7 60.35 58.79 8.41
C ILE A 7 59.61 58.53 7.09
N ALA A 8 60.25 58.82 5.95
CA ALA A 8 59.68 58.58 4.63
C ALA A 8 59.38 57.09 4.37
N LEU A 9 60.29 56.19 4.76
CA LEU A 9 60.11 54.75 4.65
C LEU A 9 58.92 54.26 5.49
N VAL A 10 58.80 54.74 6.74
CA VAL A 10 57.68 54.39 7.63
C VAL A 10 56.34 54.84 7.03
N LEU A 11 56.28 56.04 6.46
CA LEU A 11 55.05 56.55 5.82
C LEU A 11 54.65 55.73 4.59
N GLN A 12 55.60 55.30 3.76
CA GLN A 12 55.32 54.45 2.61
C GLN A 12 54.79 53.07 3.01
N ILE A 13 55.39 52.47 4.05
CA ILE A 13 54.92 51.19 4.59
C ILE A 13 53.48 51.35 5.12
N LEU A 14 53.21 52.39 5.91
CA LEU A 14 51.86 52.66 6.42
C LEU A 14 50.83 52.86 5.31
N ALA A 15 51.16 53.63 4.27
CA ALA A 15 50.27 53.82 3.12
C ALA A 15 49.95 52.51 2.39
N THR A 16 50.97 51.65 2.23
CA THR A 16 50.80 50.33 1.61
C THR A 16 49.91 49.43 2.47
N VAL A 17 50.13 49.40 3.79
CA VAL A 17 49.33 48.64 4.74
C VAL A 17 47.86 49.10 4.73
N ILE A 18 47.60 50.40 4.72
CA ILE A 18 46.23 50.95 4.65
C ILE A 18 45.54 50.53 3.35
N THR A 19 46.26 50.57 2.22
CA THR A 19 45.73 50.18 0.92
C THR A 19 45.36 48.69 0.88
N VAL A 20 46.24 47.83 1.38
CA VAL A 20 45.99 46.39 1.49
C VAL A 20 44.83 46.11 2.44
N ALA A 21 44.77 46.77 3.60
CA ALA A 21 43.69 46.60 4.56
C ALA A 21 42.32 47.01 3.97
N THR A 22 42.29 48.09 3.19
CA THR A 22 41.07 48.56 2.51
C THR A 22 40.63 47.59 1.43
N ALA A 23 41.57 47.04 0.64
CA ALA A 23 41.28 46.02 -0.37
C ALA A 23 40.73 44.74 0.26
N VAL A 24 41.35 44.26 1.35
CA VAL A 24 40.88 43.09 2.12
C VAL A 24 39.49 43.34 2.73
N GLY A 25 39.27 44.52 3.32
CA GLY A 25 37.96 44.88 3.89
C GLY A 25 36.85 44.92 2.82
N THR A 26 37.16 45.46 1.64
CA THR A 26 36.21 45.53 0.51
C THR A 26 35.87 44.14 -0.02
N LEU A 27 36.87 43.27 -0.17
CA LEU A 27 36.66 41.87 -0.57
C LEU A 27 35.88 41.10 0.49
N GLY A 28 36.18 41.29 1.78
CA GLY A 28 35.45 40.68 2.89
C GLY A 28 33.98 41.09 2.90
N TYR A 29 33.68 42.38 2.72
CA TYR A 29 32.31 42.89 2.63
C TYR A 29 31.56 42.31 1.41
N TRP A 30 32.19 42.32 0.24
CA TRP A 30 31.60 41.75 -0.98
C TRP A 30 31.30 40.26 -0.82
N LEU A 31 32.24 39.51 -0.23
CA LEU A 31 32.12 38.08 0.00
C LEU A 31 31.02 37.77 1.02
N ALA A 32 30.94 38.51 2.13
CA ALA A 32 29.87 38.39 3.11
C ALA A 32 28.49 38.62 2.48
N ARG A 33 28.37 39.63 1.60
CA ARG A 33 27.14 39.89 0.85
C ARG A 33 26.78 38.74 -0.10
N LYS A 34 27.77 38.10 -0.74
CA LYS A 34 27.56 36.95 -1.61
C LYS A 34 27.12 35.71 -0.83
N PHE A 35 27.73 35.44 0.32
CA PHE A 35 27.27 34.36 1.20
C PHE A 35 25.84 34.59 1.70
N ALA A 36 25.49 35.82 2.08
CA ALA A 36 24.12 36.15 2.48
C ALA A 36 23.09 35.96 1.33
N GLU A 37 23.48 36.21 0.08
CA GLU A 37 22.63 35.95 -1.08
C GLU A 37 22.45 34.43 -1.32
N VAL A 38 23.53 33.66 -1.16
CA VAL A 38 23.51 32.19 -1.27
C VAL A 38 22.63 31.58 -0.18
N GLU A 39 22.77 32.02 1.06
CA GLU A 39 21.96 31.57 2.20
C GLU A 39 20.47 31.77 1.94
N LYS A 40 20.07 32.95 1.44
CA LYS A 40 18.68 33.22 1.07
C LYS A 40 18.15 32.27 -0.01
N ARG A 41 19.00 31.90 -0.99
CA ARG A 41 18.62 30.95 -2.04
C ARG A 41 18.49 29.53 -1.48
N PHE A 42 19.36 29.14 -0.55
CA PHE A 42 19.25 27.86 0.15
C PHE A 42 17.96 27.77 0.97
N ILE A 43 17.67 28.76 1.82
CA ILE A 43 16.42 28.80 2.61
C ILE A 43 15.18 28.74 1.70
N ALA A 44 15.19 29.48 0.59
CA ALA A 44 14.10 29.45 -0.38
C ALA A 44 13.98 28.08 -1.08
N LEU A 45 15.11 27.41 -1.34
CA LEU A 45 15.12 26.06 -1.92
C LEU A 45 14.59 25.03 -0.93
N GLU A 46 15.05 25.06 0.32
CA GLU A 46 14.57 24.19 1.40
C GLU A 46 13.06 24.34 1.58
N SER A 47 12.57 25.57 1.64
CA SER A 47 11.14 25.86 1.75
C SER A 47 10.34 25.31 0.56
N ARG A 48 10.88 25.38 -0.66
CA ARG A 48 10.25 24.80 -1.85
C ARG A 48 10.27 23.28 -1.83
N MET A 49 11.36 22.67 -1.36
CA MET A 49 11.49 21.23 -1.23
C MET A 49 10.49 20.69 -0.21
N GLU A 50 10.41 21.31 0.97
CA GLU A 50 9.46 20.95 2.02
C GLU A 50 8.03 20.96 1.50
N ASN A 51 7.60 22.07 0.89
CA ASN A 51 6.27 22.17 0.30
C ASN A 51 6.00 21.09 -0.77
N ARG A 52 7.00 20.76 -1.60
CA ARG A 52 6.86 19.70 -2.60
C ARG A 52 6.73 18.33 -1.96
N PHE A 53 7.48 18.04 -0.91
CA PHE A 53 7.37 16.78 -0.17
C PHE A 53 5.99 16.65 0.47
N THR A 54 5.50 17.67 1.16
CA THR A 54 4.14 17.67 1.75
C THR A 54 3.06 17.46 0.68
N ILE A 55 3.18 18.09 -0.49
CA ILE A 55 2.24 17.86 -1.60
C ILE A 55 2.31 16.41 -2.10
N ILE A 56 3.51 15.84 -2.21
CA ILE A 56 3.69 14.45 -2.65
C ILE A 56 3.09 13.47 -1.63
N GLU A 57 3.34 13.67 -0.34
CA GLU A 57 2.77 12.86 0.75
C GLU A 57 1.24 12.87 0.69
N ASN A 58 0.64 14.06 0.64
CA ASN A 58 -0.82 14.18 0.52
C ASN A 58 -1.39 13.50 -0.73
N ARG A 59 -0.67 13.56 -1.86
CA ARG A 59 -1.08 12.87 -3.10
C ARG A 59 -0.96 11.36 -2.98
N ILE A 60 0.08 10.86 -2.31
CA ILE A 60 0.28 9.42 -2.07
C ILE A 60 -0.84 8.90 -1.15
N GLU A 61 -1.15 9.60 -0.06
CA GLU A 61 -2.25 9.21 0.83
C GLU A 61 -3.60 9.19 0.10
N SER A 62 -3.85 10.18 -0.75
CA SER A 62 -5.07 10.23 -1.57
C SER A 62 -5.14 9.08 -2.58
N LEU A 63 -4.01 8.72 -3.20
CA LEU A 63 -3.91 7.59 -4.11
C LEU A 63 -4.17 6.27 -3.37
N GLU A 64 -3.60 6.08 -2.18
CA GLU A 64 -3.80 4.89 -1.37
C GLU A 64 -5.29 4.69 -1.03
N LYS A 65 -5.96 5.75 -0.54
CA LYS A 65 -7.41 5.72 -0.28
C LYS A 65 -8.22 5.38 -1.53
N SER A 66 -7.85 5.95 -2.68
CA SER A 66 -8.55 5.71 -3.95
C SER A 66 -8.36 4.26 -4.43
N ILE A 67 -7.16 3.71 -4.27
CA ILE A 67 -6.86 2.31 -4.62
C ILE A 67 -7.63 1.35 -3.71
N LEU A 68 -7.68 1.62 -2.40
CA LEU A 68 -8.47 0.81 -1.46
C LEU A 68 -9.97 0.86 -1.79
N ALA A 69 -10.50 2.04 -2.09
CA ALA A 69 -11.91 2.19 -2.51
C ALA A 69 -12.19 1.44 -3.83
N LEU A 70 -11.28 1.50 -4.80
CA LEU A 70 -11.40 0.77 -6.06
C LEU A 70 -11.34 -0.76 -5.85
N ALA A 71 -10.45 -1.22 -4.97
CA ALA A 71 -10.36 -2.63 -4.62
C ALA A 71 -11.66 -3.13 -3.98
N GLU A 72 -12.24 -2.36 -3.04
CA GLU A 72 -13.51 -2.72 -2.41
C GLU A 72 -14.68 -2.66 -3.40
N ALA A 73 -14.73 -1.66 -4.28
CA ALA A 73 -15.75 -1.57 -5.33
C ALA A 73 -15.66 -2.75 -6.31
N THR A 74 -14.45 -3.15 -6.69
CA THR A 74 -14.22 -4.29 -7.59
C THR A 74 -14.65 -5.60 -6.94
N LYS A 75 -14.24 -5.81 -5.68
CA LYS A 75 -14.63 -6.97 -4.87
C LYS A 75 -16.15 -7.03 -4.72
N SER A 76 -16.81 -5.93 -4.34
CA SER A 76 -18.26 -5.86 -4.19
C SER A 76 -19.00 -6.12 -5.51
N ALA A 77 -18.49 -5.61 -6.64
CA ALA A 77 -19.06 -5.90 -7.96
C ALA A 77 -18.95 -7.40 -8.30
N GLN A 78 -17.83 -8.03 -7.97
CA GLN A 78 -17.61 -9.46 -8.22
C GLN A 78 -18.46 -10.34 -7.31
N GLU A 79 -18.62 -9.99 -6.04
CA GLU A 79 -19.56 -10.63 -5.11
C GLU A 79 -20.99 -10.56 -5.64
N PHE A 80 -21.47 -9.36 -6.02
CA PHE A 80 -22.80 -9.18 -6.59
C PHE A 80 -23.03 -10.05 -7.83
N ILE A 81 -22.05 -10.13 -8.74
CA ILE A 81 -22.17 -10.98 -9.94
C ILE A 81 -22.28 -12.45 -9.56
N ILE A 82 -21.49 -12.93 -8.60
CA ILE A 82 -21.54 -14.32 -8.16
C ILE A 82 -22.90 -14.64 -7.52
N ASP A 83 -23.37 -13.78 -6.62
CA ASP A 83 -24.67 -13.94 -5.97
C ASP A 83 -25.83 -13.90 -6.97
N PHE A 84 -25.80 -12.93 -7.90
CA PHE A 84 -26.79 -12.80 -8.96
C PHE A 84 -26.82 -14.05 -9.87
N LEU A 85 -25.66 -14.52 -10.34
CA LEU A 85 -25.58 -15.71 -11.21
C LEU A 85 -25.99 -16.99 -10.47
N ALA A 86 -25.73 -17.10 -9.17
CA ALA A 86 -26.20 -18.21 -8.35
C ALA A 86 -27.73 -18.16 -8.13
N TYR A 87 -28.27 -16.97 -7.87
CA TYR A 87 -29.71 -16.72 -7.75
C TYR A 87 -30.46 -17.11 -9.02
N GLU A 88 -30.00 -16.62 -10.18
CA GLU A 88 -30.56 -16.94 -11.51
C GLU A 88 -30.33 -18.41 -11.93
N GLY A 89 -29.57 -19.19 -11.15
CA GLY A 89 -29.31 -20.60 -11.44
C GLY A 89 -28.35 -20.85 -12.61
N ILE A 90 -27.62 -19.81 -13.02
CA ILE A 90 -26.57 -19.89 -14.05
C ILE A 90 -25.34 -20.60 -13.48
N LEU A 91 -24.96 -20.29 -12.22
CA LEU A 91 -23.94 -21.04 -11.49
C LEU A 91 -24.56 -22.32 -10.94
N LYS A 92 -24.36 -23.42 -11.67
CA LYS A 92 -24.81 -24.75 -11.28
C LYS A 92 -23.76 -25.44 -10.40
N ARG A 93 -24.13 -26.54 -9.74
CA ARG A 93 -23.20 -27.34 -8.92
C ARG A 93 -21.97 -27.80 -9.70
N GLU A 94 -22.14 -28.07 -10.99
CA GLU A 94 -21.06 -28.45 -11.90
C GLU A 94 -20.05 -27.30 -12.09
N SER A 95 -20.52 -26.05 -12.11
CA SER A 95 -19.66 -24.86 -12.14
C SER A 95 -18.84 -24.68 -10.85
N ALA A 96 -19.39 -25.11 -9.71
CA ALA A 96 -18.66 -25.11 -8.44
C ALA A 96 -17.50 -26.10 -8.44
N SER A 97 -17.61 -27.23 -9.16
CA SER A 97 -16.51 -28.20 -9.30
C SER A 97 -15.30 -27.63 -10.07
N PHE A 98 -15.56 -26.84 -11.11
CA PHE A 98 -14.53 -26.11 -11.84
C PHE A 98 -13.86 -25.04 -10.96
N ALA A 99 -14.66 -24.24 -10.24
CA ALA A 99 -14.16 -23.24 -9.31
C ALA A 99 -13.31 -23.91 -8.21
N LYS A 100 -13.76 -25.03 -7.65
CA LYS A 100 -13.04 -25.81 -6.64
C LYS A 100 -11.66 -26.25 -7.16
N ALA A 101 -11.57 -26.78 -8.37
CA ALA A 101 -10.29 -27.19 -8.96
C ALA A 101 -9.29 -26.03 -9.07
N GLU A 102 -9.76 -24.85 -9.50
CA GLU A 102 -8.93 -23.64 -9.55
C GLU A 102 -8.50 -23.18 -8.16
N ILE A 103 -9.41 -23.19 -7.18
CA ILE A 103 -9.11 -22.79 -5.80
C ILE A 103 -8.15 -23.77 -5.13
N SER A 104 -8.31 -25.08 -5.33
CA SER A 104 -7.36 -26.07 -4.83
C SER A 104 -5.96 -25.86 -5.39
N ARG A 105 -5.84 -25.48 -6.67
CA ARG A 105 -4.56 -25.12 -7.30
C ARG A 105 -3.95 -23.87 -6.66
N ILE A 106 -4.75 -22.83 -6.46
CA ILE A 106 -4.30 -21.57 -5.83
C ILE A 106 -3.87 -21.83 -4.38
N TYR A 107 -4.67 -22.57 -3.61
CA TYR A 107 -4.36 -22.96 -2.24
C TYR A 107 -3.05 -23.77 -2.17
N ALA A 108 -2.85 -24.72 -3.10
CA ALA A 108 -1.62 -25.52 -3.16
C ALA A 108 -0.36 -24.67 -3.39
N GLN A 109 -0.46 -23.58 -4.16
CA GLN A 109 0.63 -22.62 -4.30
C GLN A 109 0.80 -21.79 -3.03
N PHE A 110 -0.31 -21.29 -2.47
CA PHE A 110 -0.28 -20.43 -1.28
C PHE A 110 0.29 -21.12 -0.05
N ARG A 111 -0.06 -22.40 0.20
CA ARG A 111 0.43 -23.18 1.37
C ARG A 111 1.95 -23.40 1.41
N THR A 112 2.67 -23.02 0.36
CA THR A 112 4.14 -23.01 0.35
C THR A 112 4.72 -21.77 1.03
N MET A 113 3.91 -20.71 1.19
CA MET A 113 4.25 -19.56 2.00
C MET A 113 4.14 -19.95 3.48
N LYS A 114 5.16 -19.64 4.27
CA LYS A 114 5.14 -19.86 5.71
C LYS A 114 4.29 -18.77 6.39
N PRO A 115 3.16 -19.11 7.01
CA PRO A 115 2.39 -18.18 7.83
C PRO A 115 3.24 -17.64 8.98
N HIS A 116 3.25 -16.33 9.19
CA HIS A 116 4.07 -15.72 10.23
C HIS A 116 3.41 -14.49 10.91
N SER A 117 2.11 -14.51 11.22
CA SER A 117 1.50 -13.46 12.05
C SER A 117 0.09 -13.84 12.57
N GLU A 118 -0.93 -13.00 12.32
CA GLU A 118 -2.34 -13.19 12.68
C GLU A 118 -2.98 -14.39 11.96
N PHE A 119 -2.51 -14.69 10.74
CA PHE A 119 -2.80 -15.89 9.98
C PHE A 119 -1.78 -16.99 10.36
N THR A 120 -2.29 -18.07 10.93
CA THR A 120 -1.47 -19.16 11.51
C THR A 120 -1.42 -20.41 10.63
N GLU A 121 -0.57 -21.38 11.00
CA GLU A 121 -0.55 -22.71 10.39
C GLU A 121 -1.86 -23.48 10.60
N GLU A 122 -2.51 -23.28 11.75
CA GLU A 122 -3.85 -23.82 12.01
C GLU A 122 -4.90 -23.21 11.10
N ASP A 123 -4.86 -21.89 10.88
CA ASP A 123 -5.74 -21.19 9.95
C ASP A 123 -5.52 -21.71 8.51
N LEU A 124 -4.26 -21.93 8.11
CA LEU A 124 -3.91 -22.50 6.81
C LEU A 124 -4.44 -23.92 6.64
N LYS A 125 -4.30 -24.78 7.66
CA LYS A 125 -4.83 -26.16 7.64
C LYS A 125 -6.34 -26.18 7.57
N GLU A 126 -7.01 -25.36 8.38
CA GLU A 126 -8.48 -25.30 8.40
C GLU A 126 -9.03 -24.75 7.08
N MET A 127 -8.37 -23.76 6.49
CA MET A 127 -8.70 -23.26 5.15
C MET A 127 -8.61 -24.40 4.11
N GLY A 128 -7.56 -25.22 4.16
CA GLY A 128 -7.43 -26.40 3.30
C GLY A 128 -8.56 -27.40 3.48
N ARG A 129 -8.88 -27.75 4.73
CA ARG A 129 -9.97 -28.67 5.06
C ARG A 129 -11.31 -28.21 4.51
N LEU A 130 -11.60 -26.90 4.58
CA LEU A 130 -12.83 -26.33 4.03
C LEU A 130 -12.83 -26.33 2.49
N ILE A 131 -11.69 -26.03 1.85
CA ILE A 131 -11.59 -26.06 0.37
C ILE A 131 -11.76 -27.48 -0.18
N GLU A 132 -11.29 -28.49 0.53
CA GLU A 132 -11.39 -29.90 0.10
C GLU A 132 -12.82 -30.45 0.13
N LYS A 133 -13.73 -29.84 0.89
CA LYS A 133 -15.14 -30.26 0.94
C LYS A 133 -15.86 -29.99 -0.38
N ASP A 134 -16.72 -30.93 -0.79
CA ASP A 134 -17.58 -30.76 -1.97
C ASP A 134 -18.73 -29.79 -1.73
N GLU A 135 -19.24 -29.74 -0.51
CA GLU A 135 -20.28 -28.82 -0.07
C GLU A 135 -19.86 -28.17 1.25
N LEU A 136 -20.16 -26.89 1.40
CA LEU A 136 -20.02 -26.15 2.65
C LEU A 136 -21.40 -25.77 3.16
N THR A 137 -21.59 -25.81 4.48
CA THR A 137 -22.71 -25.10 5.09
C THR A 137 -22.46 -23.58 5.00
N TRP A 138 -23.50 -22.77 5.22
CA TRP A 138 -23.34 -21.32 5.25
C TRP A 138 -22.29 -20.89 6.29
N GLU A 139 -22.30 -21.50 7.47
CA GLU A 139 -21.34 -21.22 8.55
C GLU A 139 -19.91 -21.60 8.15
N GLU A 140 -19.73 -22.74 7.51
CA GLU A 140 -18.42 -23.19 7.03
C GLU A 140 -17.87 -22.29 5.92
N ALA A 141 -18.74 -21.82 5.03
CA ALA A 141 -18.39 -20.85 4.01
C ALA A 141 -18.00 -19.48 4.62
N GLN A 142 -18.74 -18.99 5.62
CA GLN A 142 -18.37 -17.77 6.34
C GLN A 142 -17.05 -17.95 7.11
N LYS A 143 -16.80 -19.12 7.69
CA LYS A 143 -15.52 -19.44 8.33
C LYS A 143 -14.37 -19.40 7.32
N LEU A 144 -14.54 -20.01 6.15
CA LEU A 144 -13.55 -19.95 5.07
C LEU A 144 -13.25 -18.49 4.68
N LYS A 145 -14.30 -17.68 4.54
CA LYS A 145 -14.17 -16.24 4.23
C LYS A 145 -13.35 -15.48 5.28
N GLN A 146 -13.60 -15.75 6.56
CA GLN A 146 -12.83 -15.14 7.67
C GLN A 146 -11.35 -15.50 7.59
N LEU A 147 -11.02 -16.79 7.38
CA LEU A 147 -9.63 -17.26 7.26
C LEU A 147 -8.92 -16.62 6.07
N VAL A 148 -9.58 -16.58 4.91
CA VAL A 148 -9.03 -15.96 3.70
C VAL A 148 -8.83 -14.46 3.90
N THR A 149 -9.72 -13.78 4.62
CA THR A 149 -9.59 -12.34 4.91
C THR A 149 -8.32 -12.05 5.72
N LYS A 150 -8.02 -12.87 6.74
CA LYS A 150 -6.75 -12.78 7.47
C LYS A 150 -5.56 -12.97 6.52
N ALA A 151 -5.61 -14.00 5.67
CA ALA A 151 -4.55 -14.27 4.70
C ALA A 151 -4.37 -13.11 3.71
N ILE A 152 -5.45 -12.48 3.24
CA ILE A 152 -5.39 -11.32 2.33
C ILE A 152 -4.76 -10.11 3.00
N LYS A 153 -5.07 -9.87 4.28
CA LYS A 153 -4.49 -8.75 5.03
C LYS A 153 -2.97 -8.85 5.10
N GLU A 154 -2.44 -10.07 5.28
CA GLU A 154 -0.99 -10.29 5.37
C GLU A 154 -0.31 -10.48 4.01
N TYR A 155 -0.89 -11.28 3.14
CA TYR A 155 -0.26 -11.77 1.91
C TYR A 155 -0.93 -11.27 0.65
N GLY A 156 -2.06 -10.57 0.71
CA GLY A 156 -2.84 -10.16 -0.47
C GLY A 156 -2.05 -9.34 -1.49
N HIS A 157 -1.08 -8.53 -1.03
CA HIS A 157 -0.17 -7.79 -1.90
C HIS A 157 0.84 -8.69 -2.65
N LYS A 158 1.29 -9.78 -2.01
CA LYS A 158 2.24 -10.77 -2.57
C LYS A 158 1.54 -11.88 -3.35
N PHE A 159 0.30 -12.19 -2.99
CA PHE A 159 -0.48 -13.27 -3.56
C PHE A 159 -1.93 -12.81 -3.80
N PRO A 160 -2.17 -11.96 -4.81
CA PRO A 160 -3.50 -11.43 -5.11
C PRO A 160 -4.55 -12.50 -5.44
N ALA A 161 -4.11 -13.70 -5.83
CA ALA A 161 -5.00 -14.84 -6.10
C ALA A 161 -5.79 -15.30 -4.86
N LEU A 162 -5.43 -14.89 -3.64
CA LEU A 162 -6.23 -15.13 -2.43
C LEU A 162 -7.66 -14.58 -2.54
N TRP A 163 -7.86 -13.47 -3.27
CA TRP A 163 -9.20 -12.92 -3.52
C TRP A 163 -10.13 -13.89 -4.24
N LYS A 164 -9.58 -14.81 -5.06
CA LYS A 164 -10.39 -15.85 -5.70
C LYS A 164 -10.89 -16.89 -4.69
N ILE A 165 -10.10 -17.21 -3.66
CA ILE A 165 -10.53 -18.10 -2.58
C ILE A 165 -11.65 -17.43 -1.78
N TYR A 166 -11.56 -16.12 -1.57
CA TYR A 166 -12.60 -15.33 -0.92
C TYR A 166 -13.93 -15.41 -1.69
N TRP A 167 -13.91 -15.15 -3.00
CA TRP A 167 -15.12 -15.23 -3.84
C TRP A 167 -15.69 -16.65 -3.94
N TYR A 168 -14.83 -17.67 -3.92
CA TYR A 168 -15.28 -19.04 -3.81
C TYR A 168 -16.02 -19.31 -2.50
N ALA A 169 -15.56 -18.75 -1.38
CA ALA A 169 -16.28 -18.84 -0.11
C ALA A 169 -17.69 -18.22 -0.21
N GLU A 170 -17.83 -17.05 -0.86
CA GLU A 170 -19.15 -16.42 -1.08
C GLU A 170 -20.05 -17.27 -1.98
N LEU A 171 -19.51 -17.81 -3.09
CA LEU A 171 -20.25 -18.75 -3.94
C LEU A 171 -20.79 -19.94 -3.14
N MET A 172 -19.95 -20.53 -2.29
CA MET A 172 -20.36 -21.67 -1.47
C MET A 172 -21.42 -21.28 -0.44
N ALA A 173 -21.35 -20.07 0.15
CA ALA A 173 -22.38 -19.55 1.04
C ALA A 173 -23.73 -19.38 0.33
N ALA A 174 -23.72 -18.79 -0.87
CA ALA A 174 -24.93 -18.59 -1.68
C ALA A 174 -25.57 -19.94 -2.08
N LEU A 175 -24.76 -20.92 -2.49
CA LEU A 175 -25.23 -22.27 -2.81
C LEU A 175 -25.83 -22.99 -1.60
N ALA A 176 -25.24 -22.81 -0.40
CA ALA A 176 -25.75 -23.38 0.84
C ALA A 176 -27.14 -22.82 1.18
N ILE A 177 -27.30 -21.49 1.12
CA ILE A 177 -28.59 -20.82 1.36
C ILE A 177 -29.65 -21.31 0.36
N LYS A 178 -29.29 -21.37 -0.92
CA LYS A 178 -30.21 -21.81 -1.98
C LYS A 178 -30.71 -23.22 -1.72
N LYS A 179 -29.81 -24.14 -1.36
CA LYS A 179 -30.14 -25.52 -1.01
C LYS A 179 -31.14 -25.59 0.14
N GLU A 180 -30.92 -24.86 1.23
CA GLU A 180 -31.84 -24.83 2.37
C GLU A 180 -33.23 -24.30 1.99
N VAL A 181 -33.29 -23.25 1.15
CA VAL A 181 -34.56 -22.69 0.69
C VAL A 181 -35.32 -23.69 -0.17
N GLU A 182 -34.64 -24.41 -1.06
CA GLU A 182 -35.23 -25.45 -1.90
C GLU A 182 -35.76 -26.63 -1.06
N GLU A 183 -35.02 -27.07 -0.04
CA GLU A 183 -35.43 -28.12 0.89
C GLU A 183 -36.66 -27.72 1.70
N LYS A 184 -36.67 -26.49 2.25
CA LYS A 184 -37.82 -25.92 2.98
C LYS A 184 -39.07 -25.79 2.09
N ARG A 185 -38.90 -25.43 0.81
CA ARG A 185 -40.00 -25.37 -0.16
C ARG A 185 -40.58 -26.76 -0.47
N LYS A 186 -39.72 -27.76 -0.67
CA LYS A 186 -40.14 -29.15 -0.93
C LYS A 186 -40.93 -29.75 0.23
N GLN A 187 -40.51 -29.49 1.47
CA GLN A 187 -41.23 -29.94 2.67
C GLN A 187 -42.62 -29.30 2.80
N LYS A 188 -42.77 -28.01 2.48
CA LYS A 188 -44.07 -27.32 2.49
C LYS A 188 -45.03 -27.76 1.39
N SER A 189 -44.52 -28.24 0.25
CA SER A 189 -45.34 -28.78 -0.84
C SER A 189 -45.76 -30.25 -0.65
N GLN A 190 -45.23 -30.92 0.39
CA GLN A 190 -45.55 -32.32 0.73
C GLN A 190 -46.45 -32.44 1.99
N GLN A 191 -46.79 -31.32 2.62
CA GLN A 191 -47.82 -31.20 3.67
C GLN A 191 -49.10 -30.63 3.07
#